data_AF-A0A4Z2C9W1-F1
#
_entry.id   AF-A0A4Z2C9W1-F1
#
_cell.length_a   1.000
_cell.length_b   1.000
_cell.length_c   1.000
_cell.angle_alpha   90.00
_cell.angle_beta   90.00
_cell.angle_gamma   90.00
#
_symmetry.space_group_name_H-M   'P 1'
#
loop_
_entity.id
_entity.type
_entity.pdbx_description
1 polymer ?
#
loop_
_entity_poly.entity_id
_entity_poly.type
_entity_poly.pdbx_seq_one_letter_code
_entity_poly.pdbx_strand_id
1 'polypeptide(L)'
;MDDMLFQLKFTSKQLERLAKKAEKESEKEQAKVKKALQQKNVDCARVYAENAIRKKNEGLNWLRMASRIDCRRLQSPDCCHHEGSHQKHGSGDQGPGQSSELHGPPESLCSHG
;
A
#
# COMPACT_ATOMS: atom_id res chain seq x y z
N MET A 1 -0.11 34.84 10.59
CA MET A 1 -0.79 33.54 10.73
C MET A 1 -1.04 32.88 9.36
N ASP A 2 -1.09 33.67 8.29
CA ASP A 2 -1.26 33.21 6.89
C ASP A 2 -0.10 32.37 6.34
N ASP A 3 1.14 32.64 6.76
CA ASP A 3 2.33 31.89 6.29
C ASP A 3 2.27 30.40 6.63
N MET A 4 1.74 30.08 7.81
CA MET A 4 1.58 28.69 8.27
C MET A 4 0.52 27.97 7.45
N LEU A 5 -0.58 28.66 7.10
CA LEU A 5 -1.63 28.11 6.24
C LEU A 5 -1.14 27.90 4.80
N PHE A 6 -0.31 28.81 4.27
CA PHE A 6 0.33 28.64 2.96
C PHE A 6 1.28 27.46 2.95
N GLN A 7 2.12 27.34 3.98
CA GLN A 7 3.03 26.20 4.12
C GLN A 7 2.27 24.87 4.20
N LEU A 8 1.17 24.80 4.96
CA LEU A 8 0.33 23.60 5.04
C LEU A 8 -0.37 23.26 3.70
N LYS A 9 -0.81 24.27 2.93
CA LYS A 9 -1.34 24.08 1.57
C LYS A 9 -0.30 23.52 0.62
N PHE A 10 0.93 24.01 0.72
CA PHE A 10 2.04 23.55 -0.10
C PHE A 10 2.44 22.12 0.26
N THR A 11 2.57 21.81 1.55
CA THR A 11 2.97 20.46 2.00
C THR A 11 1.94 19.40 1.62
N SER A 12 0.63 19.65 1.77
CA SER A 12 -0.42 18.74 1.28
C SER A 12 -0.22 18.38 -0.21
N LYS A 13 -0.09 19.40 -1.08
CA LYS A 13 0.13 19.19 -2.52
C LYS A 13 1.44 18.45 -2.82
N GLN A 14 2.49 18.66 -2.04
CA GLN A 14 3.74 17.91 -2.19
C GLN A 14 3.55 16.44 -1.81
N LEU A 15 2.83 16.14 -0.73
CA LEU A 15 2.55 14.76 -0.30
C LEU A 15 1.69 14.02 -1.33
N GLU A 16 0.70 14.67 -1.95
CA GLU A 16 -0.09 14.09 -3.05
C GLU A 16 0.78 13.75 -4.28
N ARG A 17 1.75 14.62 -4.63
CA ARG A 17 2.69 14.35 -5.72
C ARG A 17 3.61 13.19 -5.40
N LEU A 18 4.10 13.12 -4.16
CA LEU A 18 4.93 12.01 -3.68
C LEU A 18 4.15 10.69 -3.67
N ALA A 19 2.88 10.70 -3.28
CA ALA A 19 2.00 9.55 -3.36
C ALA A 19 1.87 9.02 -4.80
N LYS A 20 1.52 9.91 -5.75
CA LYS A 20 1.43 9.55 -7.18
C LYS A 20 2.75 9.05 -7.75
N LYS A 21 3.88 9.56 -7.27
CA LYS A 21 5.21 9.08 -7.68
C LYS A 21 5.47 7.66 -7.13
N ALA A 22 5.12 7.40 -5.87
CA ALA A 22 5.27 6.08 -5.25
C ALA A 22 4.37 5.02 -5.91
N GLU A 23 3.15 5.38 -6.32
CA GLU A 23 2.26 4.49 -7.08
C GLU A 23 2.90 4.06 -8.41
N LYS A 24 3.43 5.03 -9.18
CA LYS A 24 4.13 4.75 -10.44
C LYS A 24 5.38 3.89 -10.24
N GLU A 25 6.11 4.06 -9.14
CA GLU A 25 7.26 3.19 -8.81
C GLU A 25 6.80 1.77 -8.45
N SER A 26 5.70 1.61 -7.73
CA SER A 26 5.12 0.28 -7.42
C SER A 26 4.70 -0.46 -8.69
N GLU A 27 4.05 0.21 -9.64
CA GLU A 27 3.66 -0.39 -10.93
C GLU A 27 4.86 -0.86 -11.74
N LYS A 28 5.94 -0.08 -11.78
CA LYS A 28 7.20 -0.46 -12.43
C LYS A 28 7.79 -1.71 -11.80
N GLU A 29 7.77 -1.81 -10.48
CA GLU A 29 8.30 -2.96 -9.76
C GLU A 29 7.44 -4.20 -9.97
N GLN A 30 6.11 -4.07 -9.99
CA GLN A 30 5.19 -5.16 -10.36
C GLN A 30 5.44 -5.65 -11.80
N ALA A 31 5.72 -4.74 -12.74
CA ALA A 31 6.07 -5.14 -14.10
C ALA A 31 7.41 -5.92 -14.15
N LYS A 32 8.38 -5.58 -13.29
CA LYS A 32 9.62 -6.35 -13.15
C LYS A 32 9.39 -7.73 -12.54
N VAL A 33 8.48 -7.86 -11.56
CA VAL A 33 8.09 -9.17 -11.01
C VAL A 33 7.56 -10.07 -12.12
N LYS A 34 6.66 -9.57 -12.96
CA LYS A 34 6.10 -10.32 -14.10
C LYS A 34 7.19 -10.78 -15.08
N LYS A 35 8.17 -9.92 -15.37
CA LYS A 35 9.33 -10.27 -16.21
C LYS A 35 10.25 -11.30 -15.55
N ALA A 36 10.53 -11.16 -14.25
CA ALA A 36 11.38 -12.10 -13.50
C ALA A 36 10.74 -13.50 -13.40
N LEU A 37 9.42 -13.57 -13.26
CA LEU A 37 8.66 -14.83 -13.30
C LEU A 37 8.76 -15.52 -14.66
N GLN A 38 8.69 -14.77 -15.78
CA GLN A 38 8.89 -15.33 -17.12
C GLN A 38 10.30 -15.90 -17.32
N GLN A 39 11.30 -15.29 -16.69
CA GLN A 39 12.69 -15.74 -16.72
C GLN A 39 12.98 -16.88 -15.72
N LYS A 40 11.97 -17.37 -14.99
CA LYS A 40 12.09 -18.39 -13.91
C LYS A 40 13.09 -18.02 -12.81
N ASN A 41 13.38 -16.73 -12.63
CA ASN A 41 14.26 -16.25 -11.56
C ASN A 41 13.42 -15.92 -10.31
N VAL A 42 13.21 -16.95 -9.48
CA VAL A 42 12.28 -16.93 -8.34
C VAL A 42 12.78 -16.02 -7.21
N ASP A 43 14.08 -16.01 -6.96
CA ASP A 43 14.69 -15.19 -5.91
C ASP A 43 14.58 -13.69 -6.23
N CYS A 44 14.89 -13.29 -7.48
CA CYS A 44 14.71 -11.90 -7.90
C CYS A 44 13.23 -11.50 -7.93
N ALA A 45 12.33 -12.39 -8.35
CA ALA A 45 10.90 -12.12 -8.34
C ALA A 45 10.38 -11.84 -6.92
N ARG A 46 10.88 -12.57 -5.91
CA ARG A 46 10.49 -12.37 -4.51
C ARG A 46 10.93 -11.00 -3.98
N VAL A 47 12.19 -10.63 -4.22
CA VAL A 47 12.72 -9.31 -3.84
C VAL A 47 11.97 -8.16 -4.51
N TYR A 48 11.65 -8.29 -5.81
CA TYR A 48 10.87 -7.27 -6.52
C TYR A 48 9.42 -7.20 -6.01
N ALA A 49 8.82 -8.32 -5.61
CA ALA A 49 7.48 -8.34 -5.04
C ALA A 49 7.43 -7.66 -3.66
N GLU A 50 8.38 -7.97 -2.79
CA GLU A 50 8.53 -7.30 -1.49
C GLU A 50 8.72 -5.79 -1.64
N ASN A 51 9.57 -5.37 -2.58
CA ASN A 51 9.77 -3.97 -2.90
C ASN A 51 8.50 -3.29 -3.45
N ALA A 52 7.74 -3.98 -4.30
CA ALA A 52 6.48 -3.48 -4.83
C ALA A 52 5.44 -3.22 -3.72
N ILE A 53 5.33 -4.14 -2.77
CA ILE A 53 4.42 -4.04 -1.61
C ILE A 53 4.85 -2.87 -0.71
N ARG A 54 6.15 -2.78 -0.41
CA ARG A 54 6.71 -1.69 0.41
C ARG A 54 6.39 -0.32 -0.21
N LYS A 55 6.61 -0.16 -1.52
CA LYS A 55 6.34 1.08 -2.26
C LYS A 55 4.86 1.43 -2.32
N LYS A 56 3.97 0.44 -2.43
CA LYS A 56 2.52 0.65 -2.34
C LYS A 56 2.10 1.16 -0.97
N ASN A 57 2.65 0.59 0.10
CA ASN A 57 2.38 1.01 1.47
C ASN A 57 2.91 2.42 1.77
N GLU A 58 4.08 2.76 1.23
CA GLU A 58 4.59 4.14 1.27
C GLU A 58 3.59 5.09 0.62
N GLY A 59 3.12 4.80 -0.60
CA GLY A 59 2.10 5.60 -1.30
C GLY A 59 0.83 5.82 -0.47
N LEU A 60 0.29 4.75 0.13
CA LEU A 60 -0.88 4.84 1.01
C LEU A 60 -0.61 5.68 2.26
N ASN A 61 0.59 5.62 2.83
CA ASN A 61 0.94 6.45 3.98
C ASN A 61 1.01 7.93 3.61
N TRP A 62 1.58 8.27 2.44
CA TRP A 62 1.61 9.64 1.92
C TRP A 62 0.21 10.20 1.72
N LEU A 63 -0.71 9.41 1.14
CA LEU A 63 -2.12 9.82 0.97
C LEU A 63 -2.81 10.06 2.31
N ARG A 64 -2.63 9.17 3.30
CA ARG A 64 -3.20 9.34 4.63
C ARG A 64 -2.68 10.60 5.33
N MET A 65 -1.39 10.90 5.19
CA MET A 65 -0.80 12.13 5.74
C MET A 65 -1.33 13.38 5.03
N ALA A 66 -1.48 13.34 3.70
CA ALA A 66 -2.10 14.44 2.95
C ALA A 66 -3.53 14.72 3.44
N SER A 67 -4.37 13.69 3.55
CA SER A 67 -5.75 13.82 4.04
C SER A 67 -5.83 14.38 5.47
N ARG A 68 -4.88 14.03 6.35
CA ARG A 68 -4.81 14.58 7.71
C ARG A 68 -4.46 16.07 7.73
N ILE A 69 -3.52 16.50 6.86
CA ILE A 69 -3.12 17.90 6.76
C ILE A 69 -4.26 18.74 6.15
N ASP A 70 -4.95 18.21 5.15
CA ASP A 70 -6.11 18.89 4.56
C ASP A 70 -7.30 18.93 5.51
N CYS A 71 -7.55 17.88 6.30
CA CYS A 71 -8.59 17.91 7.33
C CYS A 71 -8.28 18.93 8.44
N ARG A 72 -7.01 19.02 8.89
CA ARG A 72 -6.58 20.04 9.86
C ARG A 72 -6.75 21.47 9.31
N ARG A 73 -6.64 21.66 7.99
CA ARG A 73 -6.95 22.95 7.34
C ARG A 73 -8.43 23.34 7.53
N LEU A 74 -9.34 22.38 7.40
CA LEU A 74 -10.79 22.59 7.56
C LEU A 74 -11.25 22.81 9.00
N GLN A 75 -10.46 22.41 10.01
CA GLN A 75 -10.79 22.64 11.43
C GLN A 75 -10.42 24.06 11.92
N SER A 76 -9.86 24.91 11.06
CA SER A 76 -9.79 26.35 11.33
C SER A 76 -11.23 26.91 11.32
N PRO A 77 -11.62 27.78 12.27
CA PRO A 77 -13.02 28.00 12.70
C PRO A 77 -14.03 28.53 11.68
N ASP A 78 -13.72 28.59 10.38
CA ASP A 78 -14.58 29.17 9.33
C ASP A 78 -15.26 28.17 8.37
N CYS A 79 -15.38 26.87 8.68
CA CYS A 79 -16.17 25.98 7.82
C CYS A 79 -16.87 24.81 8.52
N CYS A 80 -18.07 25.10 9.04
CA CYS A 80 -19.10 24.10 9.26
C CYS A 80 -19.78 23.72 7.93
N HIS A 81 -20.08 22.42 7.77
CA HIS A 81 -20.93 21.76 6.77
C HIS A 81 -20.38 21.53 5.35
N HIS A 82 -20.04 20.28 5.05
CA HIS A 82 -20.86 19.49 4.10
C HIS A 82 -20.72 17.98 4.38
N GLU A 83 -21.75 17.42 5.01
CA GLU A 83 -22.03 15.98 4.94
C GLU A 83 -22.49 15.63 3.51
N GLY A 84 -21.97 14.53 2.97
CA GLY A 84 -22.61 13.78 1.89
C GLY A 84 -22.00 13.91 0.50
N SER A 85 -21.22 12.90 0.10
CA SER A 85 -21.50 12.12 -1.12
C SER A 85 -20.48 10.99 -1.31
N HIS A 86 -20.99 9.77 -1.32
CA HIS A 86 -20.41 8.57 -1.94
C HIS A 86 -19.61 8.86 -3.24
N GLN A 87 -18.46 8.21 -3.41
CA GLN A 87 -18.21 7.43 -4.62
C GLN A 87 -17.24 6.27 -4.31
N LYS A 88 -17.78 5.06 -4.42
CA LYS A 88 -17.06 3.78 -4.40
C LYS A 88 -15.97 3.82 -5.48
N HIS A 89 -14.72 3.55 -5.11
CA HIS A 89 -13.76 2.98 -6.05
C HIS A 89 -13.45 1.57 -5.56
N GLY A 90 -14.21 0.63 -6.12
CA GLY A 90 -13.88 -0.78 -6.09
C GLY A 90 -12.80 -1.06 -7.12
N SER A 91 -11.73 -1.68 -6.66
CA SER A 91 -10.84 -2.57 -7.40
C SER A 91 -10.09 -3.33 -6.30
N GLY A 92 -10.58 -4.46 -5.81
CA GLY A 92 -10.72 -5.68 -6.60
C GLY A 92 -9.38 -6.42 -6.55
N ASP A 93 -9.10 -7.08 -5.42
CA ASP A 93 -8.18 -8.22 -5.36
C ASP A 93 -8.60 -9.08 -4.15
N GLN A 94 -9.70 -9.81 -4.33
CA GLN A 94 -9.99 -11.00 -3.52
C GLN A 94 -9.25 -12.15 -4.20
N GLY A 95 -8.10 -12.54 -3.67
CA GLY A 95 -7.51 -13.84 -3.96
C GLY A 95 -8.35 -14.95 -3.32
N PRO A 96 -8.71 -16.02 -4.05
CA PRO A 96 -9.61 -17.05 -3.55
C PRO A 96 -8.91 -18.05 -2.61
N GLY A 97 -9.68 -18.55 -1.65
CA GLY A 97 -9.95 -19.99 -1.56
C GLY A 97 -8.87 -20.89 -0.97
N GLN A 98 -9.16 -21.36 0.24
CA GLN A 98 -8.64 -22.53 0.94
C GLN A 98 -8.45 -23.78 0.06
N SER A 99 -7.44 -24.60 0.37
CA SER A 99 -7.56 -26.05 0.67
C SER A 99 -6.27 -26.80 0.31
N SER A 100 -5.62 -27.40 1.30
CA SER A 100 -5.31 -28.84 1.32
C SER A 100 -4.31 -29.15 2.43
N GLU A 101 -4.76 -29.93 3.39
CA GLU A 101 -3.95 -30.77 4.26
C GLU A 101 -2.74 -31.36 3.53
N LEU A 102 -1.57 -31.25 4.15
CA LEU A 102 -0.52 -32.25 3.96
C LEU A 102 -0.09 -32.74 5.33
N HIS A 103 -0.65 -33.90 5.64
CA HIS A 103 -0.30 -34.79 6.73
C HIS A 103 1.00 -35.56 6.37
N GLY A 104 1.95 -35.61 7.31
CA GLY A 104 3.03 -36.61 7.37
C GLY A 104 4.46 -36.11 7.08
N PRO A 105 5.52 -36.75 7.62
CA PRO A 105 5.55 -38.07 8.28
C PRO A 105 5.83 -38.03 9.80
N PRO A 106 5.56 -39.13 10.54
CA PRO A 106 5.83 -39.25 11.97
C PRO A 106 7.33 -39.42 12.27
N GLU A 107 7.74 -38.81 13.37
CA GLU A 107 9.09 -38.94 13.92
C GLU A 107 9.36 -40.38 14.38
N SER A 108 10.54 -40.88 13.99
CA SER A 108 11.11 -42.14 14.42
C SER A 108 11.72 -42.02 15.82
N LEU A 109 11.18 -42.72 16.81
CA LEU A 109 11.91 -43.19 17.99
C LEU A 109 11.28 -44.54 18.39
N CYS A 110 11.97 -45.67 18.21
CA CYS A 110 12.78 -46.32 19.26
C CYS A 110 12.02 -46.36 20.59
N SER A 111 11.72 -47.48 21.26
CA SER A 111 12.53 -48.68 21.46
C SER A 111 11.79 -49.60 22.46
N HIS A 112 11.96 -50.92 22.29
CA HIS A 112 12.04 -51.99 23.31
C HIS A 112 11.09 -52.03 24.51
N GLY A 113 10.43 -53.19 24.69
CA GLY A 113 9.80 -53.62 25.93
C GLY A 113 8.86 -54.78 25.72
#